data_AF-A0AAU8L2K5-F1
#
_entry.id   AF-A0AAU8L2K5-F1
#
_cell.length_a   1.000
_cell.length_b   1.000
_cell.length_c   1.000
_cell.angle_alpha   90.00
_cell.angle_beta   90.00
_cell.angle_gamma   90.00
#
_symmetry.space_group_name_H-M   'P 1'
#
loop_
_entity.id
_entity.type
_entity.pdbx_description
1 polymer ?
#
loop_
_entity_poly.entity_id
_entity_poly.type
_entity_poly.pdbx_seq_one_letter_code
_entity_poly.pdbx_strand_id
1 'polypeptide(L)'
;MKGIMLTLLIPLVLWAASNPFEDQTEHASEPWSNRCLERVEIVNKLSADLLFASSAYCIQEEKYDQAADLYLTATAYGYFDSLRVADKSARGVLDTLKVTYFSPLDAKKRDRFAQVLRDKLDHLASTCRFLESLGKPNYMPRYMIEAAQNPLSQKSPNGLVPNYNAKALWDETRLEYLRCR
;
A
#
# COMPACT_ATOMS: atom_id res chain seq x y z
N MET A 1 -40.05 -45.58 -58.31
CA MET A 1 -40.73 -44.34 -58.77
C MET A 1 -40.48 -43.25 -57.75
N LYS A 2 -39.95 -42.09 -58.21
CA LYS A 2 -39.67 -40.82 -57.51
C LYS A 2 -38.56 -40.91 -56.44
N GLY A 3 -37.47 -40.14 -56.46
CA GLY A 3 -37.07 -39.04 -57.33
C GLY A 3 -35.60 -38.67 -57.08
N ILE A 4 -35.00 -38.02 -58.08
CA ILE A 4 -33.64 -37.47 -58.12
C ILE A 4 -33.64 -36.07 -57.49
N MET A 5 -32.63 -35.71 -56.71
CA MET A 5 -32.05 -34.35 -56.62
C MET A 5 -30.78 -34.42 -55.74
N LEU A 6 -29.60 -34.44 -56.34
CA LEU A 6 -28.77 -33.30 -56.76
C LEU A 6 -27.87 -32.78 -55.62
N THR A 7 -26.57 -32.95 -55.86
CA THR A 7 -25.38 -32.59 -55.10
C THR A 7 -25.26 -31.12 -54.72
N LEU A 8 -24.68 -30.83 -53.56
CA LEU A 8 -23.88 -29.62 -53.31
C LEU A 8 -22.66 -29.97 -52.42
N LEU A 9 -21.48 -29.85 -53.02
CA LEU A 9 -20.19 -29.71 -52.35
C LEU A 9 -20.15 -28.37 -51.59
N ILE A 10 -19.77 -28.37 -50.32
CA ILE A 10 -19.15 -27.21 -49.67
C ILE A 10 -17.97 -27.70 -48.80
N PRO A 11 -16.76 -27.14 -48.98
CA PRO A 11 -15.53 -27.58 -48.33
C PRO A 11 -15.31 -26.95 -46.94
N LEU A 12 -14.32 -27.51 -46.24
CA LEU A 12 -13.55 -26.97 -45.09
C LEU A 12 -14.07 -25.68 -44.44
N VAL A 13 -14.38 -25.76 -43.14
CA VAL A 13 -13.93 -24.72 -42.19
C VAL A 13 -13.44 -25.42 -40.92
N LEU A 14 -12.16 -25.23 -40.63
CA LEU A 14 -11.54 -25.55 -39.36
C LEU A 14 -12.28 -24.85 -38.22
N TRP A 15 -12.72 -25.59 -37.21
CA TRP A 15 -12.98 -25.03 -35.90
C TRP A 15 -12.05 -25.69 -34.90
N ALA A 16 -10.79 -25.26 -34.93
CA ALA A 16 -10.00 -25.25 -33.72
C ALA A 16 -10.73 -24.32 -32.76
N ALA A 17 -11.36 -24.88 -31.73
CA ALA A 17 -11.88 -24.10 -30.62
C ALA A 17 -10.66 -23.55 -29.86
N SER A 18 -10.08 -22.46 -30.38
CA SER A 18 -9.27 -21.57 -29.58
C SER A 18 -10.22 -20.93 -28.58
N ASN A 19 -10.28 -21.50 -27.38
CA ASN A 19 -10.74 -20.75 -26.23
C ASN A 19 -9.90 -19.46 -26.20
N PRO A 20 -10.51 -18.26 -26.21
CA PRO A 20 -9.78 -17.10 -25.76
C PRO A 20 -9.57 -17.34 -24.27
N PHE A 21 -8.39 -17.85 -23.91
CA PHE A 21 -7.91 -17.73 -22.55
C PHE A 21 -7.87 -16.23 -22.31
N GLU A 22 -8.87 -15.75 -21.58
CA GLU A 22 -8.94 -14.40 -21.08
C GLU A 22 -7.55 -14.02 -20.58
N ASP A 23 -7.02 -12.98 -21.20
CA ASP A 23 -5.84 -12.26 -20.77
C ASP A 23 -6.11 -11.76 -19.36
N GLN A 24 -5.86 -12.64 -18.39
CA GLN A 24 -5.56 -12.23 -17.04
C GLN A 24 -4.23 -11.50 -17.18
N THR A 25 -4.32 -10.19 -17.44
CA THR A 25 -3.32 -9.25 -16.96
C THR A 25 -3.35 -9.35 -15.44
N GLU A 26 -2.75 -10.44 -14.94
CA GLU A 26 -1.96 -10.44 -13.75
C GLU A 26 -1.07 -9.22 -13.90
N HIS A 27 -1.46 -8.12 -13.24
CA HIS A 27 -0.56 -7.01 -13.03
C HIS A 27 0.62 -7.61 -12.30
N ALA A 28 1.63 -8.03 -13.06
CA ALA A 28 2.98 -8.21 -12.58
C ALA A 28 3.25 -6.98 -11.73
N SER A 29 3.32 -7.20 -10.42
CA SER A 29 3.59 -6.15 -9.47
C SER A 29 4.96 -5.59 -9.83
N GLU A 30 4.99 -4.48 -10.56
CA GLU A 30 6.12 -3.55 -10.51
C GLU A 30 6.44 -3.42 -9.02
N PRO A 31 7.64 -3.80 -8.55
CA PRO A 31 7.94 -3.74 -7.14
C PRO A 31 7.94 -2.27 -6.78
N TRP A 32 6.86 -1.73 -6.20
CA TRP A 32 6.81 -0.31 -5.78
C TRP A 32 7.97 0.07 -4.83
N SER A 33 8.71 -0.92 -4.33
CA SER A 33 9.99 -0.83 -3.64
C SER A 33 11.18 -0.33 -4.48
N ASN A 34 11.08 -0.23 -5.81
CA ASN A 34 12.17 0.23 -6.69
C ASN A 34 11.93 1.61 -7.31
N ARG A 35 10.94 2.37 -6.82
CA ARG A 35 10.61 3.69 -7.33
C ARG A 35 10.49 4.71 -6.21
N CYS A 36 10.96 5.92 -6.49
CA CYS A 36 10.74 7.08 -5.63
C CYS A 36 9.46 7.79 -6.10
N LEU A 37 8.36 7.56 -5.38
CA LEU A 37 7.06 8.15 -5.72
C LEU A 37 7.00 9.63 -5.37
N GLU A 38 6.36 10.41 -6.23
CA GLU A 38 6.02 11.80 -5.95
C GLU A 38 4.70 11.91 -5.19
N ARG A 39 4.48 13.06 -4.54
CA ARG A 39 3.27 13.31 -3.74
C ARG A 39 1.97 13.13 -4.55
N VAL A 40 1.99 13.43 -5.85
CA VAL A 40 0.83 13.26 -6.75
C VAL A 40 0.50 11.79 -7.03
N GLU A 41 1.47 10.90 -6.91
CA GLU A 41 1.30 9.45 -7.10
C GLU A 41 0.83 8.75 -5.82
N ILE A 42 0.93 9.42 -4.66
CA ILE A 42 0.48 8.87 -3.39
C ILE A 42 -1.05 8.87 -3.37
N VAL A 43 -1.63 7.67 -3.38
CA VAL A 43 -3.08 7.44 -3.29
C VAL A 43 -3.43 6.59 -2.07
N ASN A 44 -4.67 6.67 -1.59
CA ASN A 44 -5.11 5.97 -0.38
C ASN A 44 -5.24 4.45 -0.49
N LYS A 45 -4.80 3.88 -1.61
CA LYS A 45 -4.69 2.44 -1.85
C LYS A 45 -3.28 1.89 -1.60
N LEU A 46 -2.28 2.75 -1.44
CA LEU A 46 -0.90 2.35 -1.13
C LEU A 46 -0.79 2.04 0.36
N SER A 47 -0.28 0.85 0.69
CA SER A 47 -0.09 0.41 2.06
C SER A 47 1.19 0.96 2.69
N ALA A 48 1.25 0.99 4.02
CA ALA A 48 2.36 1.61 4.73
C ALA A 48 3.71 0.93 4.44
N ASP A 49 3.74 -0.39 4.26
CA ASP A 49 4.93 -1.15 3.86
C ASP A 49 5.44 -0.70 2.48
N LEU A 50 4.55 -0.52 1.49
CA LEU A 50 4.92 0.00 0.17
C LEU A 50 5.43 1.44 0.24
N LEU A 51 4.78 2.28 1.04
CA LEU A 51 5.19 3.68 1.23
C LEU A 51 6.55 3.78 1.93
N PHE A 52 6.82 2.93 2.93
CA PHE A 52 8.16 2.87 3.56
C PHE A 52 9.22 2.36 2.59
N ALA A 53 8.92 1.34 1.78
CA ALA A 53 9.82 0.84 0.75
C ALA A 53 10.19 1.94 -0.26
N SER A 54 9.19 2.66 -0.77
CA SER A 54 9.40 3.79 -1.69
C SER A 54 10.16 4.94 -1.03
N SER A 55 9.88 5.24 0.24
CA SER A 55 10.63 6.24 1.01
C SER A 55 12.12 5.88 1.11
N ALA A 56 12.44 4.62 1.44
CA ALA A 56 13.82 4.15 1.48
C ALA A 56 14.50 4.23 0.10
N TYR A 57 13.78 3.90 -0.97
CA TYR A 57 14.30 4.08 -2.34
C TYR A 57 14.57 5.56 -2.67
N CYS A 58 13.67 6.48 -2.30
CA CYS A 58 13.92 7.92 -2.44
C CYS A 58 15.19 8.37 -1.69
N ILE A 59 15.48 7.82 -0.50
CA ILE A 59 16.70 8.12 0.23
C ILE A 59 17.94 7.62 -0.52
N GLN A 60 17.88 6.43 -1.12
CA GLN A 60 18.96 5.92 -1.97
C GLN A 60 19.24 6.85 -3.14
N GLU A 61 18.19 7.42 -3.73
CA GLU A 61 18.27 8.39 -4.83
C GLU A 61 18.50 9.85 -4.35
N GLU A 62 18.74 10.08 -3.06
CA GLU A 62 18.98 11.39 -2.45
C GLU A 62 17.82 12.40 -2.63
N LYS A 63 16.62 11.87 -2.92
CA LYS A 63 15.35 12.60 -3.04
C LYS A 63 14.68 12.73 -1.66
N TYR A 64 15.32 13.45 -0.75
CA TYR A 64 14.95 13.45 0.68
C TYR A 64 13.58 14.06 0.97
N ASP A 65 13.13 15.06 0.21
CA ASP A 65 11.81 15.68 0.43
C ASP A 65 10.68 14.71 0.07
N GLN A 66 10.81 14.00 -1.07
CA GLN A 66 9.91 12.93 -1.46
C GLN A 66 9.93 11.79 -0.44
N ALA A 67 11.12 11.40 0.02
CA ALA A 67 11.26 10.40 1.07
C ALA A 67 10.49 10.78 2.34
N ALA A 68 10.54 12.04 2.75
CA ALA A 68 9.87 12.53 3.95
C ALA A 68 8.34 12.55 3.78
N ASP A 69 7.83 12.89 2.60
CA ASP A 69 6.40 12.78 2.29
C ASP A 69 5.88 11.35 2.38
N LEU A 70 6.62 10.41 1.77
CA LEU A 70 6.29 8.99 1.81
C LEU A 70 6.39 8.45 3.23
N TYR A 71 7.43 8.82 3.98
CA TYR A 71 7.62 8.39 5.36
C TYR A 71 6.48 8.86 6.26
N LEU A 72 6.10 10.14 6.21
CA LEU A 72 5.03 10.69 7.04
C LEU A 72 3.66 10.10 6.65
N THR A 73 3.44 9.79 5.38
CA THR A 73 2.22 9.09 4.94
C THR A 73 2.22 7.65 5.44
N ALA A 74 3.35 6.95 5.33
CA ALA A 74 3.51 5.58 5.81
C ALA A 74 3.29 5.47 7.33
N THR A 75 3.82 6.40 8.13
CA THR A 75 3.61 6.40 9.58
C THR A 75 2.15 6.68 9.94
N ALA A 76 1.48 7.60 9.23
CA ALA A 76 0.05 7.85 9.40
C ALA A 76 -0.76 6.58 9.12
N TYR A 77 -0.54 5.97 7.95
CA TYR A 77 -1.28 4.80 7.50
C TYR A 77 -1.01 3.58 8.37
N GLY A 78 0.25 3.36 8.74
CA GLY A 78 0.61 2.30 9.68
C GLY A 78 -0.06 2.50 11.04
N TYR A 79 -0.06 3.72 11.59
CA TYR A 79 -0.69 3.96 12.88
C TYR A 79 -2.20 3.69 12.81
N PHE A 80 -2.88 4.22 11.80
CA PHE A 80 -4.29 3.93 11.54
C PHE A 80 -4.56 2.42 11.42
N ASP A 81 -3.73 1.71 10.66
CA ASP A 81 -3.84 0.25 10.48
C ASP A 81 -3.69 -0.49 11.81
N SER A 82 -2.75 -0.06 12.65
CA SER A 82 -2.53 -0.66 13.98
C SER A 82 -3.71 -0.48 14.94
N LEU A 83 -4.57 0.52 14.70
CA LEU A 83 -5.78 0.76 15.50
C LEU A 83 -6.96 -0.12 15.05
N ARG A 84 -7.00 -0.47 13.75
CA ARG A 84 -8.11 -1.27 13.19
C ARG A 84 -7.80 -2.76 13.08
N VAL A 85 -6.54 -3.17 13.18
CA VAL A 85 -6.16 -4.59 13.29
C VAL A 85 -6.49 -5.10 14.69
N ALA A 86 -7.15 -6.27 14.76
CA ALA A 86 -7.61 -6.85 16.02
C ALA A 86 -6.46 -7.29 16.93
N ASP A 87 -5.34 -7.70 16.33
CA ASP A 87 -4.13 -8.07 17.04
C ASP A 87 -3.39 -6.84 17.55
N LYS A 88 -3.32 -6.66 18.88
CA LYS A 88 -2.61 -5.52 19.48
C LYS A 88 -1.10 -5.54 19.24
N SER A 89 -0.50 -6.69 18.92
CA SER A 89 0.92 -6.79 18.55
C SER A 89 1.23 -6.13 17.20
N ALA A 90 0.20 -5.88 16.38
CA ALA A 90 0.30 -5.19 15.09
C ALA A 90 1.01 -3.84 15.15
N ARG A 91 0.98 -3.15 16.31
CA ARG A 91 1.73 -1.90 16.51
C ARG A 91 3.23 -2.08 16.32
N GLY A 92 3.79 -3.22 16.72
CA GLY A 92 5.21 -3.52 16.58
C GLY A 92 5.65 -3.67 15.12
N VAL A 93 4.72 -4.00 14.22
CA VAL A 93 5.01 -4.16 12.79
C VAL A 93 5.55 -2.87 12.17
N LEU A 94 5.09 -1.69 12.62
CA LEU A 94 5.61 -0.41 12.10
C LEU A 94 7.10 -0.26 12.37
N ASP A 95 7.56 -0.63 13.56
CA ASP A 95 8.97 -0.49 13.92
C ASP A 95 9.82 -1.54 13.18
N THR A 96 9.28 -2.74 12.98
CA THR A 96 9.90 -3.75 12.09
C THR A 96 10.05 -3.21 10.66
N LEU A 97 9.03 -2.59 10.07
CA LEU A 97 9.12 -2.03 8.73
C LEU A 97 10.20 -0.94 8.64
N LYS A 98 10.28 -0.04 9.63
CA LYS A 98 11.33 0.99 9.64
C LYS A 98 12.73 0.37 9.69
N VAL A 99 12.94 -0.64 10.54
CA VAL A 99 14.23 -1.34 10.61
C VAL A 99 14.53 -2.02 9.27
N THR A 100 13.58 -2.78 8.73
CA THR A 100 13.75 -3.51 7.45
C THR A 100 14.16 -2.58 6.31
N TYR A 101 13.51 -1.43 6.16
CA TYR A 101 13.75 -0.56 5.00
C TYR A 101 14.88 0.47 5.22
N PHE A 102 15.07 0.99 6.43
CA PHE A 102 16.03 2.07 6.66
C PHE A 102 17.37 1.59 7.20
N SER A 103 17.46 0.47 7.93
CA SER A 103 18.75 -0.03 8.46
C SER A 103 19.79 -0.35 7.37
N PRO A 104 19.43 -0.91 6.20
CA PRO A 104 20.40 -1.19 5.13
C PRO A 104 20.96 0.05 4.42
N LEU A 105 20.37 1.23 4.61
CA LEU A 105 20.79 2.46 3.91
C LEU A 105 22.13 2.96 4.41
N ASP A 106 22.88 3.66 3.55
CA ASP A 106 24.11 4.36 3.95
C ASP A 106 23.87 5.33 5.11
N ALA A 107 24.80 5.38 6.08
CA ALA A 107 24.66 6.18 7.28
C ALA A 107 24.54 7.69 6.99
N LYS A 108 25.32 8.23 6.04
CA LYS A 108 25.25 9.65 5.69
C LYS A 108 23.91 9.99 5.05
N LYS A 109 23.38 9.10 4.22
CA LYS A 109 22.03 9.26 3.62
C LYS A 109 20.94 9.23 4.69
N ARG A 110 21.02 8.33 5.68
CA ARG A 110 20.09 8.32 6.83
C ARG A 110 20.17 9.60 7.66
N ASP A 111 21.38 10.09 7.93
CA ASP A 111 21.57 11.32 8.70
C ASP A 111 21.01 12.54 7.97
N ARG A 112 21.21 12.60 6.65
CA ARG A 112 20.65 13.65 5.81
C ARG A 112 19.13 13.59 5.76
N PHE A 113 18.57 12.39 5.58
CA PHE A 113 17.12 12.18 5.66
C PHE A 113 16.55 12.60 7.02
N ALA A 114 17.22 12.25 8.12
CA ALA A 114 16.77 12.60 9.46
C ALA A 114 16.75 14.12 9.69
N GLN A 115 17.65 14.89 9.08
CA GLN A 115 17.61 16.36 9.09
C GLN A 115 16.36 16.86 8.36
N VAL A 116 16.16 16.44 7.11
CA VAL A 116 15.01 16.85 6.29
C VAL A 116 13.68 16.48 6.96
N LEU A 117 13.60 15.28 7.55
CA LEU A 117 12.41 14.83 8.27
C LEU A 117 12.12 15.71 9.50
N ARG A 118 13.14 16.12 10.27
CA ARG A 118 12.96 17.02 11.42
C ARG A 118 12.43 18.38 10.98
N ASP A 119 13.05 18.98 9.97
CA ASP A 119 12.62 20.28 9.44
C ASP A 119 11.15 20.20 8.95
N LYS A 120 10.76 19.06 8.35
CA LYS A 120 9.39 18.83 7.89
C LYS A 120 8.40 18.61 9.04
N LEU A 121 8.82 17.98 10.13
CA LEU A 121 8.01 17.82 11.35
C LEU A 121 7.77 19.16 12.04
N ASP A 122 8.75 20.07 12.03
CA ASP A 122 8.61 21.44 12.54
C ASP A 122 7.65 22.29 11.67
N HIS A 123 7.42 21.88 10.42
CA HIS A 123 6.57 22.58 9.43
C HIS A 123 5.47 21.68 8.84
N LEU A 124 4.72 20.98 9.69
CA LEU A 124 3.81 19.91 9.28
C LEU A 124 2.55 20.36 8.51
N ALA A 125 2.22 21.66 8.47
CA ALA A 125 0.97 22.18 7.92
C ALA A 125 0.69 21.72 6.47
N SER A 126 1.72 21.64 5.62
CA SER A 126 1.59 21.12 4.24
C SER A 126 1.26 19.63 4.22
N THR A 127 1.94 18.84 5.05
CA THR A 127 1.68 17.39 5.20
C THR A 127 0.27 17.16 5.74
N CYS A 128 -0.18 17.95 6.71
CA CYS A 128 -1.51 17.79 7.30
C CYS A 128 -2.64 18.06 6.30
N ARG A 129 -2.54 19.12 5.48
CA ARG A 129 -3.50 19.37 4.39
C ARG A 129 -3.47 18.27 3.33
N PHE A 130 -2.29 17.74 3.04
CA PHE A 130 -2.15 16.63 2.11
C PHE A 130 -2.83 15.36 2.62
N LEU A 131 -2.59 14.98 3.88
CA LEU A 131 -3.23 13.80 4.49
C LEU A 131 -4.75 13.98 4.64
N GLU A 132 -5.20 15.21 4.87
CA GLU A 132 -6.62 15.54 4.86
C GLU A 132 -7.27 15.26 3.51
N SER A 133 -6.69 15.76 2.43
CA SER A 133 -7.21 15.56 1.08
C SER A 133 -7.10 14.10 0.62
N LEU A 134 -6.04 13.41 1.04
CA LEU A 134 -5.79 12.01 0.69
C LEU A 134 -6.80 11.07 1.38
N GLY A 135 -7.15 11.39 2.64
CA GLY A 135 -8.06 10.61 3.45
C GLY A 135 -7.47 9.30 3.97
N LYS A 136 -8.32 8.55 4.69
CA LYS A 136 -7.95 7.28 5.31
C LYS A 136 -7.61 6.20 4.28
N PRO A 137 -6.81 5.18 4.66
CA PRO A 137 -6.61 3.96 3.89
C PRO A 137 -7.91 3.34 3.33
N ASN A 138 -7.83 2.91 2.07
CA ASN A 138 -8.86 2.15 1.35
C ASN A 138 -8.30 0.81 0.85
N TYR A 139 -7.63 0.10 1.75
CA TYR A 139 -7.09 -1.24 1.50
C TYR A 139 -7.22 -2.11 2.76
N MET A 140 -7.03 -3.41 2.57
CA MET A 140 -6.92 -4.38 3.66
C MET A 140 -5.47 -4.44 4.14
N PRO A 141 -5.15 -4.27 5.44
CA PRO A 141 -3.79 -4.15 5.93
C PRO A 141 -3.16 -5.54 6.10
N ARG A 142 -3.12 -6.30 5.00
CA ARG A 142 -2.64 -7.69 4.98
C ARG A 142 -1.22 -7.80 5.54
N TYR A 143 -0.34 -6.89 5.13
CA TYR A 143 1.04 -6.81 5.61
C TYR A 143 1.12 -6.78 7.15
N MET A 144 0.15 -6.15 7.80
CA MET A 144 0.12 -6.02 9.26
C MET A 144 -0.60 -7.19 9.93
N ILE A 145 -1.68 -7.69 9.33
CA ILE A 145 -2.43 -8.85 9.83
C ILE A 145 -1.56 -10.10 9.80
N GLU A 146 -0.81 -10.30 8.70
CA GLU A 146 0.02 -11.48 8.47
C GLU A 146 1.32 -11.44 9.29
N ALA A 147 1.85 -10.25 9.57
CA ALA A 147 3.05 -10.07 10.39
C ALA A 147 2.78 -10.05 11.91
N ALA A 148 1.52 -9.88 12.32
CA ALA A 148 1.17 -9.84 13.74
C ALA A 148 1.40 -11.22 14.39
N GLN A 149 2.02 -11.21 15.57
CA GLN A 149 2.61 -12.42 16.17
C GLN A 149 1.69 -13.12 17.17
N ASN A 150 0.48 -12.60 17.44
CA ASN A 150 -0.38 -13.20 18.46
C ASN A 150 -1.27 -14.29 17.84
N PRO A 151 -1.05 -15.59 18.14
CA PRO A 151 -1.86 -16.66 17.58
C PRO A 151 -3.33 -16.62 18.04
N LEU A 152 -3.64 -15.88 19.11
CA LEU A 152 -4.99 -15.72 19.67
C LEU A 152 -5.82 -14.62 18.97
N SER A 153 -5.22 -13.85 18.05
CA SER A 153 -5.94 -12.84 17.25
C SER A 153 -6.79 -13.47 16.12
N GLN A 154 -6.75 -14.80 15.97
CA GLN A 154 -7.59 -15.62 15.09
C GLN A 154 -9.10 -15.56 15.38
N LYS A 155 -9.58 -14.74 16.33
CA LYS A 155 -11.00 -14.56 16.62
C LYS A 155 -11.72 -13.59 15.66
N SER A 156 -10.98 -12.78 14.91
CA SER A 156 -11.58 -11.93 13.88
C SER A 156 -11.50 -12.61 12.51
N PRO A 157 -12.63 -12.89 11.83
CA PRO A 157 -12.64 -13.58 10.53
C PRO A 157 -11.79 -12.90 9.45
N ASN A 158 -11.56 -11.59 9.59
CA ASN A 158 -10.77 -10.79 8.67
C ASN A 158 -9.58 -10.10 9.35
N GLY A 159 -9.25 -10.43 10.60
CA GLY A 159 -8.14 -9.81 11.33
C GLY A 159 -8.37 -8.36 11.75
N LEU A 160 -9.56 -7.77 11.55
CA LEU A 160 -9.90 -6.40 11.95
C LEU A 160 -10.77 -6.35 13.20
N VAL A 161 -10.74 -5.23 13.92
CA VAL A 161 -11.68 -4.94 15.01
C VAL A 161 -13.10 -4.87 14.44
N PRO A 162 -14.10 -5.60 14.98
CA PRO A 162 -15.47 -5.52 14.49
C PRO A 162 -16.06 -4.11 14.61
N ASN A 163 -16.78 -3.65 13.58
CA ASN A 163 -17.53 -2.39 13.58
C ASN A 163 -16.72 -1.14 14.00
N TYR A 164 -15.40 -1.11 13.75
CA TYR A 164 -14.59 0.05 14.07
C TYR A 164 -15.05 1.30 13.31
N ASN A 165 -15.01 2.46 13.97
CA ASN A 165 -15.32 3.73 13.31
C ASN A 165 -14.10 4.25 12.56
N ALA A 166 -14.02 3.92 11.27
CA ALA A 166 -12.89 4.29 10.42
C ALA A 166 -12.66 5.82 10.32
N LYS A 167 -13.72 6.63 10.42
CA LYS A 167 -13.56 8.09 10.43
C LYS A 167 -12.90 8.54 11.73
N ALA A 168 -13.42 8.09 12.87
CA ALA A 168 -12.88 8.45 14.18
C ALA A 168 -11.41 8.04 14.33
N LEU A 169 -11.04 6.82 13.90
CA LEU A 169 -9.64 6.38 13.95
C LEU A 169 -8.73 7.21 13.04
N TRP A 170 -9.25 7.68 11.90
CA TRP A 170 -8.47 8.55 11.00
C TRP A 170 -8.29 9.95 11.58
N ASP A 171 -9.33 10.50 12.19
CA ASP A 171 -9.26 11.77 12.91
C ASP A 171 -8.27 11.65 14.08
N GLU A 172 -8.32 10.58 14.89
CA GLU A 172 -7.34 10.28 15.94
C GLU A 172 -5.91 10.20 15.40
N THR A 173 -5.71 9.49 14.28
CA THR A 173 -4.40 9.38 13.63
C THR A 173 -3.84 10.75 13.22
N ARG A 174 -4.66 11.59 12.59
CA ARG A 174 -4.23 12.91 12.13
C ARG A 174 -4.00 13.88 13.29
N LEU A 175 -4.96 13.96 14.21
CA LEU A 175 -5.01 14.99 15.24
C LEU A 175 -4.15 14.65 16.47
N GLU A 176 -4.13 13.38 16.89
CA GLU A 176 -3.44 12.97 18.12
C GLU A 176 -2.05 12.40 17.83
N TYR A 177 -1.94 11.50 16.85
CA TYR A 177 -0.66 10.87 16.53
C TYR A 177 0.27 11.80 15.75
N LEU A 178 -0.22 12.39 14.64
CA LEU A 178 0.57 13.33 13.85
C LEU A 178 0.53 14.78 14.36
N ARG A 179 -0.39 15.11 15.27
CA ARG A 179 -0.56 16.47 15.80
C ARG A 179 -0.86 17.51 14.72
N CYS A 180 -1.64 17.14 13.71
CA CYS A 180 -2.20 18.09 12.77
C CYS A 180 -3.20 18.99 13.47
N ARG A 181 -2.82 20.25 13.70
CA ARG A 181 -3.64 21.30 14.35
C ARG A 181 -3.93 22.42 13.39
#